data_AF-A0A3A9E5M2-F1
#
_entry.id   AF-A0A3A9E5M2-F1
#
_cell.length_a   1.000
_cell.length_b   1.000
_cell.length_c   1.000
_cell.angle_alpha   90.00
_cell.angle_beta   90.00
_cell.angle_gamma   90.00
#
_symmetry.space_group_name_H-M   'P 1'
#
loop_
_entity.id
_entity.type
_entity.pdbx_description
1 polymer ?
#
loop_
_entity_poly.entity_id
_entity_poly.type
_entity_poly.pdbx_seq_one_letter_code
_entity_poly.pdbx_strand_id
1 'polypeptide(L)'
;LVELLKKNGFKESESPLKDIYFNHRYLTYSVERNSSVYWCGPVLSELKVEVLVNLDSNICRVDYYKSSRRAYKSRCYANTGKRTYNAIAATVKNAGFQLREG
;
A
#
# COMPACT_ATOMS: atom_id res chain seq x y z
N LEU A 1 -11.81 0.80 6.45
CA LEU A 1 -10.57 0.52 5.66
C LEU A 1 -9.39 0.13 6.54
N VAL A 2 -9.05 0.93 7.56
CA VAL A 2 -7.87 0.74 8.42
C VAL A 2 -7.79 -0.68 8.99
N GLU A 3 -8.86 -1.18 9.60
CA GLU A 3 -8.89 -2.54 10.18
C GLU A 3 -8.69 -3.64 9.14
N LEU A 4 -9.32 -3.51 7.96
CA LEU A 4 -9.12 -4.46 6.85
C LEU A 4 -7.67 -4.47 6.39
N LEU A 5 -7.03 -3.31 6.27
CA LEU A 5 -5.62 -3.23 5.89
C LEU A 5 -4.74 -3.87 6.98
N LYS A 6 -4.98 -3.58 8.26
CA LYS A 6 -4.25 -4.19 9.38
C LYS A 6 -4.37 -5.72 9.38
N LYS A 7 -5.58 -6.25 9.19
CA LYS A 7 -5.82 -7.70 9.11
C LYS A 7 -5.00 -8.35 7.98
N ASN A 8 -4.80 -7.64 6.87
CA ASN A 8 -4.07 -8.16 5.70
C ASN A 8 -2.59 -7.73 5.66
N GLY A 9 -2.01 -7.47 6.83
CA GLY A 9 -0.56 -7.31 7.00
C GLY A 9 -0.02 -5.89 6.89
N PHE A 10 -0.88 -4.86 6.75
CA PHE A 10 -0.42 -3.48 6.86
C PHE A 10 -0.11 -3.12 8.31
N LYS A 11 1.00 -2.43 8.52
CA LYS A 11 1.42 -1.93 9.83
C LYS A 11 1.18 -0.44 9.92
N GLU A 12 0.70 -0.01 11.07
CA GLU A 12 0.59 1.42 11.35
C GLU A 12 1.98 2.00 11.63
N SER A 13 2.23 3.20 11.11
CA SER A 13 3.50 3.91 11.28
C SER A 13 3.23 5.40 11.48
N GLU A 14 4.22 6.12 12.01
CA GLU A 14 4.12 7.58 12.05
C GLU A 14 4.07 8.14 10.64
N SER A 15 3.11 9.01 10.41
CA SER A 15 3.00 9.72 9.15
C SER A 15 4.09 10.78 9.05
N PRO A 16 4.77 10.90 7.90
CA PRO A 16 5.63 12.05 7.65
C PRO A 16 4.85 13.37 7.56
N LEU A 17 3.51 13.32 7.48
CA LEU A 17 2.61 14.47 7.41
C LEU A 17 1.85 14.69 8.72
N LYS A 18 2.38 14.18 9.85
CA LYS A 18 1.75 14.24 11.17
C LYS A 18 1.37 15.67 11.61
N ASP A 19 2.18 16.66 11.22
CA ASP A 19 1.99 18.06 11.59
C ASP A 19 1.04 18.83 10.65
N ILE A 20 0.62 18.21 9.54
CA ILE A 20 -0.22 18.84 8.50
C ILE A 20 -1.67 18.36 8.60
N TYR A 21 -1.88 17.08 8.93
CA TYR A 21 -3.21 16.49 9.03
C TYR A 21 -3.51 16.10 10.47
N PHE A 22 -4.51 16.71 11.10
CA PHE A 22 -4.74 16.53 12.53
C PHE A 22 -5.55 15.27 12.91
N ASN A 23 -6.05 14.49 11.94
CA ASN A 23 -6.78 13.25 12.21
C ASN A 23 -6.67 12.21 11.09
N HIS A 24 -5.54 11.52 11.03
CA HIS A 24 -5.28 10.51 9.99
C HIS A 24 -4.60 9.27 10.55
N ARG A 25 -4.70 8.18 9.79
CA ARG A 25 -4.00 6.93 10.03
C ARG A 25 -3.07 6.66 8.86
N TYR A 26 -1.82 6.37 9.16
CA TYR A 26 -0.82 6.06 8.16
C TYR A 26 -0.40 4.59 8.28
N LEU A 27 -0.60 3.86 7.19
CA LEU A 27 -0.41 2.41 7.12
C LEU A 27 0.61 2.10 6.03
N THR A 28 1.51 1.18 6.32
CA THR A 28 2.55 0.75 5.39
C THR A 28 2.52 -0.76 5.24
N TYR A 29 2.78 -1.22 4.03
CA TYR A 29 2.94 -2.62 3.70
C TYR A 29 4.16 -2.77 2.81
N SER A 30 5.05 -3.69 3.17
CA SER A 30 6.23 -4.02 2.39
C SER A 30 6.30 -5.53 2.19
N VAL A 31 6.58 -5.93 0.96
CA VAL A 31 6.75 -7.34 0.61
C VAL A 31 7.84 -7.48 -0.45
N GLU A 32 8.61 -8.54 -0.33
CA GLU A 32 9.66 -8.89 -1.27
C GLU A 32 9.27 -10.17 -1.99
N ARG A 33 9.71 -10.28 -3.24
CA ARG A 33 9.50 -11.45 -4.08
C ARG A 33 10.77 -11.75 -4.86
N ASN A 34 11.27 -12.97 -4.71
CA ASN A 34 12.25 -13.53 -5.63
C ASN A 34 11.54 -14.07 -6.86
N SER A 35 12.02 -13.69 -8.04
CA SER A 35 11.52 -14.17 -9.33
C SER A 35 12.70 -14.63 -10.17
N SER A 36 12.57 -15.78 -10.84
CA SER A 36 13.58 -16.23 -11.80
C SER A 36 13.21 -15.71 -13.18
N VAL A 37 14.12 -14.95 -13.79
CA VAL A 37 13.97 -14.45 -15.16
C VAL A 37 15.01 -15.14 -16.03
N TYR A 38 14.56 -15.76 -17.12
CA TYR A 38 15.38 -16.62 -17.98
C TYR A 38 16.75 -16.01 -18.37
N TRP A 39 16.78 -14.69 -18.61
CA TRP A 39 17.99 -13.99 -19.08
C TRP A 39 18.87 -13.39 -17.98
N CYS A 40 18.33 -13.15 -16.78
CA CYS A 40 19.02 -12.42 -15.71
C CYS A 40 19.19 -13.24 -14.43
N GLY A 41 18.68 -14.47 -14.40
CA GLY A 41 18.69 -15.30 -13.19
C GLY A 41 17.70 -14.77 -12.13
N PRO A 42 17.95 -15.04 -10.85
CA PRO A 42 17.09 -14.60 -9.76
C PRO A 42 17.14 -13.08 -9.58
N VAL A 43 15.97 -12.44 -9.63
CA VAL A 43 15.77 -11.01 -9.41
C VAL A 43 14.89 -10.83 -8.18
N LEU A 44 15.42 -10.10 -7.19
CA LEU A 44 14.68 -9.63 -6.02
C LEU A 44 13.86 -8.39 -6.41
N SER A 45 12.55 -8.46 -6.25
CA SER A 45 11.64 -7.34 -6.45
C SER A 45 10.96 -6.99 -5.13
N GLU A 46 10.86 -5.71 -4.84
CA GLU A 46 10.21 -5.21 -3.63
C GLU A 46 9.00 -4.37 -3.99
N LEU A 47 7.94 -4.49 -3.21
CA LEU A 47 6.77 -3.62 -3.27
C LEU A 47 6.55 -3.00 -1.89
N LYS A 48 6.50 -1.67 -1.87
CA LYS A 48 6.03 -0.90 -0.71
C LYS A 48 4.74 -0.18 -1.08
N VAL A 49 3.77 -0.22 -0.19
CA VAL A 49 2.49 0.48 -0.30
C VAL A 49 2.32 1.33 0.93
N GLU A 50 2.12 2.63 0.72
CA GLU A 50 1.86 3.61 1.76
C GLU A 50 0.43 4.09 1.62
N VAL A 51 -0.32 4.07 2.71
CA VAL A 51 -1.75 4.39 2.74
C VAL A 51 -1.99 5.43 3.82
N LEU A 52 -2.40 6.63 3.40
CA LEU A 52 -2.82 7.71 4.26
C LEU A 52 -4.35 7.78 4.25
N VAL A 53 -4.97 7.53 5.40
CA VAL A 53 -6.43 7.60 5.57
C VAL A 53 -6.77 8.81 6.43
N ASN A 54 -7.44 9.80 5.85
CA ASN A 54 -8.03 10.90 6.60
C ASN A 54 -9.35 10.42 7.22
N LEU A 55 -9.47 10.50 8.55
CA LEU A 55 -10.62 9.98 9.29
C LEU A 55 -11.82 10.94 9.23
N ASP A 56 -11.59 12.25 9.04
CA ASP A 56 -12.67 13.25 9.00
C ASP A 56 -13.40 13.23 7.66
N SER A 57 -12.64 13.16 6.56
CA SER A 57 -13.17 13.24 5.19
C SER A 57 -13.43 11.89 4.54
N ASN A 58 -13.02 10.79 5.17
CA ASN A 58 -13.02 9.45 4.58
C ASN A 58 -12.31 9.37 3.21
N ILE A 59 -11.33 10.25 2.99
CA ILE A 59 -10.47 10.25 1.82
C ILE A 59 -9.23 9.41 2.14
N CYS A 60 -8.82 8.59 1.19
CA CYS A 60 -7.65 7.74 1.29
C CYS A 60 -6.70 8.04 0.13
N ARG A 61 -5.43 8.32 0.43
CA ARG A 61 -4.35 8.39 -0.56
C ARG A 61 -3.48 7.15 -0.43
N VAL A 62 -3.14 6.55 -1.56
CA VAL A 62 -2.31 5.36 -1.64
C VAL A 62 -1.19 5.58 -2.64
N ASP A 63 0.04 5.41 -2.17
CA ASP A 63 1.26 5.51 -2.96
C ASP A 63 1.92 4.13 -3.05
N TYR A 64 2.27 3.72 -4.28
CA TYR A 64 2.85 2.42 -4.59
C TYR A 64 4.28 2.61 -5.10
N TYR A 65 5.21 1.85 -4.52
CA TYR A 65 6.64 1.89 -4.81
C TYR A 65 7.09 0.49 -5.20
N LYS A 66 7.82 0.37 -6.31
CA LYS A 66 8.33 -0.92 -6.80
C LYS A 66 9.83 -0.80 -7.02
N SER A 67 10.61 -1.48 -6.19
CA SER A 67 12.09 -1.47 -6.19
C SER A 67 12.71 -0.06 -6.34
N SER A 68 12.04 0.97 -5.82
CA SER A 68 12.43 2.38 -5.98
C SER A 68 11.87 3.22 -4.84
N ARG A 69 12.56 4.34 -4.52
CA ARG A 69 12.09 5.34 -3.56
C ARG A 69 11.01 6.27 -4.12
N ARG A 70 10.81 6.28 -5.44
CA ARG A 70 9.77 7.10 -6.07
C ARG A 70 8.51 6.27 -6.28
N ALA A 71 7.36 6.81 -5.89
CA ALA A 71 6.08 6.18 -6.18
C ALA A 71 5.92 6.08 -7.71
N TYR A 72 5.74 4.86 -8.22
CA TYR A 72 5.45 4.64 -9.64
C TYR A 72 3.96 4.86 -9.94
N LYS A 73 3.11 4.79 -8.90
CA LYS A 73 1.67 5.02 -8.99
C LYS A 73 1.17 5.63 -7.69
N SER A 74 0.29 6.60 -7.83
CA SER A 74 -0.43 7.26 -6.74
C SER A 74 -1.91 7.32 -7.05
N ARG A 75 -2.77 7.05 -6.06
CA ARG A 75 -4.22 7.07 -6.20
C ARG A 75 -4.87 7.70 -4.97
N CYS A 76 -5.88 8.53 -5.21
CA CYS A 76 -6.78 9.03 -4.17
C CYS A 76 -8.15 8.38 -4.34
N TYR A 77 -8.75 7.94 -3.25
CA TYR A 77 -10.07 7.34 -3.18
C TYR A 77 -10.94 8.17 -2.24
N ALA A 78 -12.13 8.55 -2.68
CA ALA A 78 -13.10 9.31 -1.87
C ALA A 78 -13.96 8.41 -0.96
N ASN A 79 -13.52 7.17 -0.68
CA ASN A 79 -14.24 6.22 0.15
C ASN A 79 -13.24 5.30 0.90
N THR A 80 -13.56 4.94 2.14
CA THR A 80 -12.77 4.10 3.05
C THR A 80 -13.42 2.74 3.36
N GLY A 81 -14.10 2.15 2.38
CA GLY A 81 -14.78 0.84 2.48
C GLY A 81 -14.06 -0.33 1.80
N LYS A 82 -14.77 -1.47 1.71
CA LYS A 82 -14.31 -2.72 1.07
C LYS A 82 -13.92 -2.54 -0.40
N ARG A 83 -14.61 -1.66 -1.13
CA ARG A 83 -14.31 -1.34 -2.53
C ARG A 83 -12.89 -0.78 -2.70
N THR A 84 -12.49 0.12 -1.81
CA THR A 84 -11.16 0.72 -1.79
C THR A 84 -10.08 -0.29 -1.44
N TYR A 85 -10.35 -1.15 -0.45
CA TYR A 85 -9.48 -2.29 -0.15
C TYR A 85 -9.26 -3.19 -1.37
N ASN A 86 -10.34 -3.58 -2.06
CA ASN A 86 -10.25 -4.43 -3.25
C ASN A 86 -9.45 -3.77 -4.38
N ALA A 87 -9.58 -2.45 -4.57
CA ALA A 87 -8.79 -1.71 -5.56
C ALA A 87 -7.30 -1.69 -5.22
N ILE A 88 -6.96 -1.58 -3.93
CA ILE A 88 -5.58 -1.69 -3.46
C ILE A 88 -5.05 -3.11 -3.70
N ALA A 89 -5.78 -4.13 -3.26
CA ALA A 89 -5.42 -5.54 -3.44
C ALA A 89 -5.23 -5.89 -4.92
N ALA A 90 -6.12 -5.43 -5.81
CA ALA A 90 -5.99 -5.62 -7.25
C ALA A 90 -4.74 -4.93 -7.82
N THR A 91 -4.40 -3.73 -7.35
CA THR A 91 -3.17 -3.04 -7.79
C THR A 91 -1.91 -3.78 -7.33
N VAL A 92 -1.91 -4.31 -6.11
CA VAL A 92 -0.82 -5.15 -5.58
C VAL A 92 -0.68 -6.43 -6.41
N LYS A 93 -1.81 -7.09 -6.73
CA LYS A 93 -1.87 -8.28 -7.61
C LYS A 93 -1.30 -8.00 -8.99
N ASN A 94 -1.70 -6.89 -9.61
CA ASN A 94 -1.20 -6.48 -10.92
C ASN A 94 0.30 -6.14 -10.90
N ALA A 95 0.85 -5.72 -9.76
CA ALA A 95 2.29 -5.51 -9.61
C ALA A 95 3.09 -6.82 -9.50
N GLY A 96 2.41 -7.97 -9.39
CA GLY A 96 2.99 -9.29 -9.23
C GLY A 96 3.13 -9.75 -7.78
N PHE A 97 2.40 -9.13 -6.85
CA PHE A 97 2.48 -9.46 -5.41
C PHE A 97 1.09 -9.83 -4.87
N GLN A 98 1.01 -10.43 -3.69
CA GLN A 98 -0.27 -10.73 -3.05
C GLN A 98 -0.25 -10.22 -1.61
N LEU A 99 -1.32 -9.55 -1.20
CA LEU A 99 -1.51 -9.18 0.21
C LEU A 99 -1.61 -10.47 1.03
N ARG A 100 -1.15 -10.44 2.28
CA ARG A 100 -1.29 -11.59 3.17
C ARG A 100 -2.77 -11.78 3.48
N GLU A 101 -3.30 -12.96 3.17
CA GLU A 101 -4.62 -13.37 3.67
C GLU A 101 -4.47 -13.66 5.16
N GLY A 102 -5.21 -12.93 5.99
CA GLY A 102 -5.22 -13.08 7.45
C GLY A 102 -6.42 -13.85 7.95
#